data_AF-A0A967IBE2-F1
#
_entry.id   AF-A0A967IBE2-F1
#
_cell.length_a   1.000
_cell.length_b   1.000
_cell.length_c   1.000
_cell.angle_alpha   90.00
_cell.angle_beta   90.00
_cell.angle_gamma   90.00
#
_symmetry.space_group_name_H-M   'P 1'
#
loop_
_entity.id
_entity.type
_entity.pdbx_description
1 polymer ?
#
loop_
_entity_poly.entity_id
_entity_poly.type
_entity_poly.pdbx_seq_one_letter_code
_entity_poly.pdbx_strand_id
1 'polypeptide(L)'
;TEFSSRGHGGNKGNRGGKSDDWVPPGQAKWAEDGDDTRGGKGKKDRFADTDDVEDIDGIETELEDSPKGRGRIASALGALNAAHASENALANASPNSRVGRIAAYRDEVLNGQAAEEELEAARTLLESLTDPKVSAEDLAETLTDDEKQAVQNVIDGKTESLEGFSKDQQAYYDALAYEEADKAVKDLEDEVADSEELQMELLEDAANKEITDEVIVEVNRLLGIEDTEEVVESTTLEEGGDEELLPEG
;
A
#
# COMPACT_ATOMS: atom_id res chain seq x y z
N THR A 1 -8.56 30.22 47.22
CA THR A 1 -8.39 29.23 48.30
C THR A 1 -7.23 28.33 47.91
N GLU A 2 -6.08 28.56 48.53
CA GLU A 2 -4.90 27.70 48.40
C GLU A 2 -5.16 26.37 49.12
N PHE A 3 -4.76 25.25 48.51
CA PHE A 3 -4.54 24.01 49.24
C PHE A 3 -3.10 23.55 48.98
N SER A 4 -2.27 23.77 49.99
CA SER A 4 -0.92 23.23 50.07
C SER A 4 -0.95 21.79 50.56
N SER A 5 0.06 21.04 50.11
CA SER A 5 0.91 20.13 50.91
C SER A 5 0.72 18.60 50.79
N ARG A 6 1.86 17.98 50.41
CA ARG A 6 2.53 16.77 50.95
C ARG A 6 1.76 15.43 50.86
N GLY A 7 2.34 14.31 50.46
CA GLY A 7 3.72 13.94 50.16
C GLY A 7 3.89 12.40 50.22
N HIS A 8 5.11 11.94 49.91
CA HIS A 8 5.75 10.68 50.32
C HIS A 8 5.13 9.32 49.94
N GLY A 9 5.98 8.46 49.34
CA GLY A 9 5.74 7.02 49.32
C GLY A 9 6.64 6.24 48.34
N GLY A 10 7.96 6.27 48.54
CA GLY A 10 8.86 5.38 47.82
C GLY A 10 8.65 3.92 48.25
N ASN A 11 8.59 2.99 47.29
CA ASN A 11 8.71 1.56 47.57
C ASN A 11 10.00 1.03 46.95
N LYS A 12 11.00 0.82 47.81
CA LYS A 12 12.23 0.07 47.51
C LYS A 12 12.10 -1.32 48.12
N GLY A 13 12.32 -2.34 47.30
CA GLY A 13 13.01 -3.57 47.72
C GLY A 13 12.18 -4.84 47.86
N ASN A 14 12.54 -5.85 47.07
CA ASN A 14 12.68 -7.24 47.55
C ASN A 14 13.69 -7.95 46.62
N ARG A 15 15.00 -7.94 46.94
CA ARG A 15 15.74 -8.99 47.66
C ARG A 15 15.36 -10.42 47.26
N GLY A 16 16.33 -11.09 46.66
CA GLY A 16 16.24 -12.48 46.24
C GLY A 16 16.23 -13.48 47.38
N GLY A 17 15.88 -14.71 46.99
CA GLY A 17 16.04 -15.92 47.77
C GLY A 17 16.18 -17.08 46.79
N LYS A 18 17.39 -17.64 46.71
CA LYS A 18 17.60 -19.03 46.31
C LYS A 18 16.80 -19.91 47.28
N SER A 19 16.02 -20.83 46.75
CA SER A 19 15.75 -22.09 47.42
C SER A 19 15.70 -23.18 46.37
N ASP A 20 16.68 -24.06 46.46
CA ASP A 20 16.68 -25.41 45.96
C ASP A 20 15.41 -26.17 46.39
N ASP A 21 15.16 -27.28 45.70
CA ASP A 21 14.20 -28.34 46.06
C ASP A 21 12.72 -28.17 45.68
N TRP A 22 12.46 -28.05 44.36
CA TRP A 22 11.26 -28.66 43.80
C TRP A 22 11.53 -29.25 42.40
N VAL A 23 11.69 -30.58 42.34
CA VAL A 23 11.80 -31.36 41.11
C VAL A 23 10.50 -32.16 40.94
N PRO A 24 9.74 -32.00 39.84
CA PRO A 24 8.55 -32.79 39.57
C PRO A 24 8.91 -34.26 39.24
N PRO A 25 8.12 -35.25 39.67
CA PRO A 25 8.42 -36.67 39.46
C PRO A 25 8.14 -37.07 38.00
N GLY A 26 9.17 -37.53 37.29
CA GLY A 26 9.02 -38.04 35.91
C GLY A 26 10.28 -38.36 35.12
N GLN A 27 11.49 -38.07 35.63
CA GLN A 27 12.72 -38.40 34.90
C GLN A 27 13.38 -39.68 35.43
N ALA A 28 13.32 -40.72 34.58
CA ALA A 28 14.15 -41.90 34.68
C ALA A 28 15.63 -41.51 34.49
N LYS A 29 16.45 -42.00 35.40
CA LYS A 29 17.90 -41.79 35.52
C LYS A 29 18.59 -43.12 35.24
N TRP A 30 19.13 -43.26 34.04
CA TRP A 30 20.02 -44.34 33.59
C TRP A 30 21.01 -43.64 32.65
N ALA A 31 22.31 -43.76 32.65
CA ALA A 31 23.33 -44.23 33.57
C ALA A 31 24.64 -43.65 32.98
N GLU A 32 25.58 -43.21 33.81
CA GLU A 32 26.98 -43.04 33.38
C GLU A 32 27.54 -44.41 33.00
N ASP A 33 28.20 -44.52 31.85
CA ASP A 33 29.46 -45.24 31.69
C ASP A 33 29.97 -45.15 30.24
N GLY A 34 31.23 -44.73 30.11
CA GLY A 34 32.21 -45.35 29.21
C GLY A 34 32.16 -45.06 27.71
N ASP A 35 33.26 -44.48 27.24
CA ASP A 35 34.18 -45.12 26.27
C ASP A 35 34.53 -44.27 25.04
N ASP A 36 35.84 -44.27 24.80
CA ASP A 36 36.59 -43.59 23.78
C ASP A 36 36.27 -44.16 22.39
N THR A 37 35.85 -43.32 21.45
CA THR A 37 36.30 -43.48 20.06
C THR A 37 36.62 -42.14 19.41
N ARG A 38 37.93 -41.95 19.25
CA ARG A 38 38.55 -41.15 18.20
C ARG A 38 37.94 -41.51 16.84
N GLY A 39 37.62 -40.53 16.01
CA GLY A 39 37.51 -40.74 14.56
C GLY A 39 36.69 -39.68 13.85
N GLY A 40 37.31 -39.01 12.86
CA GLY A 40 36.56 -38.38 11.78
C GLY A 40 36.69 -36.87 11.64
N LYS A 41 37.90 -36.39 11.31
CA LYS A 41 38.03 -35.15 10.53
C LYS A 41 37.29 -35.32 9.19
N GLY A 42 36.15 -34.65 9.04
CA GLY A 42 35.51 -34.38 7.75
C GLY A 42 35.76 -32.93 7.34
N LYS A 43 37.01 -32.57 7.02
CA LYS A 43 37.30 -31.45 6.12
C LYS A 43 37.25 -32.01 4.70
N LYS A 44 36.43 -31.42 3.83
CA LYS A 44 36.39 -31.50 2.35
C LYS A 44 34.99 -31.00 1.94
N ASP A 45 34.76 -29.99 1.12
CA ASP A 45 35.59 -29.22 0.19
C ASP A 45 34.92 -27.83 0.03
N ARG A 46 35.65 -26.72 0.16
CA ARG A 46 36.05 -25.88 -0.98
C ARG A 46 35.03 -25.91 -2.13
N PHE A 47 33.99 -25.08 -2.02
CA PHE A 47 33.32 -24.51 -3.18
C PHE A 47 34.35 -23.63 -3.90
N ALA A 48 35.06 -24.25 -4.83
CA ALA A 48 35.66 -23.57 -5.96
C ALA A 48 34.68 -23.77 -7.10
N ASP A 49 33.96 -22.72 -7.44
CA ASP A 49 33.66 -22.33 -8.82
C ASP A 49 33.14 -20.89 -8.77
N THR A 50 34.11 -19.99 -8.68
CA THR A 50 33.98 -18.62 -9.15
C THR A 50 34.53 -18.62 -10.56
N ASP A 51 33.78 -19.18 -11.50
CA ASP A 51 34.06 -19.14 -12.95
C ASP A 51 32.74 -19.46 -13.67
N ASP A 52 31.81 -18.49 -13.62
CA ASP A 52 30.74 -18.30 -14.62
C ASP A 52 30.09 -16.95 -14.31
N VAL A 53 30.87 -15.90 -14.53
CA VAL A 53 30.38 -14.52 -14.68
C VAL A 53 30.50 -14.19 -16.16
N GLU A 54 29.77 -14.93 -16.99
CA GLU A 54 29.53 -14.55 -18.37
C GLU A 54 28.05 -14.18 -18.49
N ASP A 55 27.83 -12.88 -18.69
CA ASP A 55 26.78 -12.28 -19.51
C ASP A 55 25.40 -12.97 -19.48
N ILE A 56 24.50 -12.43 -18.65
CA ILE A 56 23.06 -12.49 -18.96
C ILE A 56 22.52 -11.08 -18.92
N ASP A 57 22.83 -10.37 -20.00
CA ASP A 57 22.04 -9.28 -20.55
C ASP A 57 20.80 -9.93 -21.17
N GLY A 58 19.61 -9.74 -20.58
CA GLY A 58 18.32 -10.16 -21.15
C GLY A 58 17.68 -11.43 -20.58
N ILE A 59 17.15 -11.35 -19.35
CA ILE A 59 16.00 -12.18 -18.94
C ILE A 59 14.94 -11.22 -18.41
N GLU A 60 14.27 -10.55 -19.34
CA GLU A 60 12.90 -10.11 -19.14
C GLU A 60 12.01 -11.36 -19.25
N THR A 61 11.14 -11.55 -18.26
CA THR A 61 10.07 -12.56 -18.20
C THR A 61 10.52 -14.01 -17.96
N GLU A 62 9.79 -14.74 -17.10
CA GLU A 62 10.02 -16.13 -16.64
C GLU A 62 10.93 -16.34 -15.39
N LEU A 63 10.58 -15.69 -14.28
CA LEU A 63 10.92 -16.16 -12.92
C LEU A 63 9.76 -16.93 -12.27
N GLU A 64 8.88 -17.53 -13.07
CA GLU A 64 7.79 -18.35 -12.54
C GLU A 64 8.33 -19.64 -11.89
N ASP A 65 8.11 -19.71 -10.57
CA ASP A 65 8.03 -20.91 -9.73
C ASP A 65 9.22 -21.87 -9.62
N SER A 66 10.36 -21.57 -10.21
CA SER A 66 11.56 -22.36 -9.98
C SER A 66 12.08 -22.19 -8.55
N PRO A 67 12.41 -23.28 -7.80
CA PRO A 67 12.87 -23.20 -6.42
C PRO A 67 14.17 -22.38 -6.24
N LYS A 68 14.95 -22.21 -7.31
CA LYS A 68 16.13 -21.34 -7.35
C LYS A 68 15.76 -19.84 -7.41
N GLY A 69 14.66 -19.48 -8.08
CA GLY A 69 14.15 -18.10 -8.14
C GLY A 69 13.54 -17.67 -6.81
N ARG A 70 12.66 -18.50 -6.24
CA ARG A 70 12.06 -18.27 -4.91
C ARG A 70 13.10 -18.09 -3.79
N GLY A 71 14.20 -18.87 -3.83
CA GLY A 71 15.27 -18.73 -2.85
C GLY A 71 16.06 -17.42 -2.96
N ARG A 72 16.19 -16.85 -4.17
CA ARG A 72 16.83 -15.55 -4.39
C ARG A 72 15.94 -14.43 -3.87
N ILE A 73 14.64 -14.45 -4.18
CA ILE A 73 13.66 -13.46 -3.72
C ILE A 73 13.51 -13.51 -2.19
N ALA A 74 13.38 -14.69 -1.59
CA ALA A 74 13.31 -14.81 -0.12
C ALA A 74 14.57 -14.28 0.59
N SER A 75 15.74 -14.42 -0.05
CA SER A 75 16.96 -13.79 0.42
C SER A 75 16.88 -12.27 0.24
N ALA A 76 16.44 -11.77 -0.91
CA ALA A 76 16.30 -10.34 -1.21
C ALA A 76 15.35 -9.62 -0.24
N LEU A 77 14.20 -10.21 0.09
CA LEU A 77 13.22 -9.66 1.05
C LEU A 77 13.84 -9.31 2.40
N GLY A 78 14.73 -10.14 2.94
CA GLY A 78 15.43 -9.84 4.19
C GLY A 78 14.47 -9.55 5.36
N ALA A 79 14.46 -8.30 5.84
CA ALA A 79 13.57 -7.80 6.89
C ALA A 79 12.11 -7.63 6.44
N LEU A 80 11.87 -7.48 5.13
CA LEU A 80 10.54 -7.37 4.52
C LEU A 80 9.76 -8.68 4.55
N ASN A 81 10.40 -9.80 4.91
CA ASN A 81 9.71 -11.05 5.27
C ASN A 81 8.67 -10.86 6.39
N ALA A 82 8.68 -9.72 7.10
CA ALA A 82 7.61 -9.31 8.00
C ALA A 82 6.23 -9.17 7.30
N ALA A 83 6.18 -9.03 5.97
CA ALA A 83 4.95 -9.05 5.17
C ALA A 83 4.15 -10.35 5.31
N HIS A 84 4.79 -11.47 5.68
CA HIS A 84 4.10 -12.72 6.01
C HIS A 84 3.31 -12.68 7.34
N ALA A 85 3.38 -11.59 8.09
CA ALA A 85 2.61 -11.46 9.32
C ALA A 85 1.11 -11.59 9.03
N SER A 86 0.39 -12.31 9.89
CA SER A 86 -1.07 -12.37 9.79
C SER A 86 -1.69 -10.99 9.94
N GLU A 87 -2.87 -10.77 9.36
CA GLU A 87 -3.62 -9.51 9.49
C GLU A 87 -3.79 -9.04 10.94
N ASN A 88 -4.10 -9.95 11.88
CA ASN A 88 -4.21 -9.62 13.29
C ASN A 88 -2.87 -9.15 13.91
N ALA A 89 -1.73 -9.62 13.39
CA ALA A 89 -0.41 -9.17 13.81
C ALA A 89 -0.07 -7.80 13.23
N LEU A 90 -0.42 -7.53 11.97
CA LEU A 90 -0.29 -6.20 11.35
C LEU A 90 -1.11 -5.15 12.11
N ALA A 91 -2.38 -5.45 12.39
CA ALA A 91 -3.30 -4.55 13.08
C ALA A 91 -2.88 -4.19 14.52
N ASN A 92 -2.09 -5.05 15.19
CA ASN A 92 -1.66 -4.86 16.58
C ASN A 92 -0.15 -4.60 16.72
N ALA A 93 0.58 -4.46 15.62
CA ALA A 93 2.01 -4.25 15.65
C ALA A 93 2.35 -2.88 16.24
N SER A 94 3.49 -2.77 16.90
CA SER A 94 3.97 -1.45 17.32
C SER A 94 4.44 -0.66 16.09
N PRO A 95 4.20 0.66 16.02
CA PRO A 95 4.52 1.46 14.83
C PRO A 95 5.99 1.34 14.39
N ASN A 96 6.91 1.25 15.36
CA ASN A 96 8.35 1.16 15.08
C ASN A 96 8.86 -0.28 14.85
N SER A 97 8.00 -1.29 14.98
CA SER A 97 8.40 -2.67 14.66
C SER A 97 8.44 -2.87 13.15
N ARG A 98 9.18 -3.88 12.68
CA ARG A 98 9.18 -4.24 11.25
C ARG A 98 7.77 -4.55 10.75
N VAL A 99 6.99 -5.31 11.51
CA VAL A 99 5.59 -5.64 11.17
C VAL A 99 4.73 -4.37 11.14
N GLY A 100 4.94 -3.43 12.06
CA GLY A 100 4.17 -2.18 12.10
C GLY A 100 4.50 -1.22 10.95
N ARG A 101 5.77 -1.15 10.54
CA ARG A 101 6.17 -0.35 9.37
C ARG A 101 5.65 -0.95 8.06
N ILE A 102 5.66 -2.28 7.95
CA ILE A 102 5.02 -2.97 6.83
C ILE A 102 3.49 -2.79 6.85
N ALA A 103 2.85 -2.76 8.02
CA ALA A 103 1.43 -2.44 8.12
C ALA A 103 1.14 -1.01 7.65
N ALA A 104 1.97 -0.03 8.04
CA ALA A 104 1.85 1.34 7.56
C ALA A 104 2.04 1.43 6.04
N TYR A 105 3.04 0.75 5.49
CA TYR A 105 3.23 0.63 4.04
C TYR A 105 1.98 0.08 3.34
N ARG A 106 1.42 -1.04 3.84
CA ARG A 106 0.21 -1.64 3.28
C ARG A 106 -0.96 -0.65 3.27
N ASP A 107 -1.18 0.01 4.40
CA ASP A 107 -2.29 0.94 4.54
C ASP A 107 -2.10 2.15 3.60
N GLU A 108 -0.87 2.60 3.38
CA GLU A 108 -0.56 3.67 2.44
C GLU A 108 -0.76 3.26 0.98
N VAL A 109 -0.35 2.05 0.58
CA VAL A 109 -0.62 1.55 -0.78
C VAL A 109 -2.12 1.52 -1.06
N LEU A 110 -2.93 1.06 -0.08
CA LEU A 110 -4.39 1.05 -0.23
C LEU A 110 -4.99 2.46 -0.29
N ASN A 111 -4.45 3.42 0.45
CA ASN A 111 -4.86 4.82 0.36
C ASN A 111 -4.50 5.42 -1.02
N GLY A 112 -3.29 5.14 -1.51
CA GLY A 112 -2.84 5.56 -2.84
C GLY A 112 -3.74 5.02 -3.95
N GLN A 113 -4.09 3.73 -3.89
CA GLN A 113 -5.05 3.13 -4.83
C GLN A 113 -6.42 3.82 -4.81
N ALA A 114 -6.93 4.16 -3.62
CA ALA A 114 -8.18 4.92 -3.51
C ALA A 114 -8.05 6.33 -4.08
N ALA A 115 -6.92 7.02 -3.85
CA ALA A 115 -6.65 8.34 -4.41
C ALA A 115 -6.53 8.31 -5.95
N GLU A 116 -5.94 7.24 -6.52
CA GLU A 116 -5.89 7.02 -7.96
C GLU A 116 -7.28 6.81 -8.56
N GLU A 117 -8.14 6.01 -7.92
CA GLU A 117 -9.54 5.84 -8.34
C GLU A 117 -10.31 7.17 -8.31
N GLU A 118 -10.13 7.96 -7.26
CA GLU A 118 -10.72 9.30 -7.14
C GLU A 118 -10.18 10.26 -8.22
N LEU A 119 -8.88 10.19 -8.52
CA LEU A 119 -8.25 10.96 -9.58
C LEU A 119 -8.81 10.61 -10.96
N GLU A 120 -9.02 9.33 -11.25
CA GLU A 120 -9.64 8.89 -12.50
C GLU A 120 -11.08 9.40 -12.62
N ALA A 121 -11.85 9.33 -11.54
CA ALA A 121 -13.21 9.87 -11.50
C ALA A 121 -13.22 11.40 -11.70
N ALA A 122 -12.30 12.12 -11.05
CA ALA A 122 -12.16 13.58 -11.20
C ALA A 122 -11.75 13.97 -12.63
N ARG A 123 -10.82 13.23 -13.25
CA ARG A 123 -10.43 13.42 -14.65
C ARG A 123 -11.59 13.18 -15.61
N THR A 124 -12.36 12.13 -15.39
CA THR A 124 -13.58 11.84 -16.18
C THR A 124 -14.61 12.96 -16.07
N LEU A 125 -14.81 13.49 -14.86
CA LEU A 125 -15.68 14.64 -14.63
C LEU A 125 -15.15 15.86 -15.39
N LEU A 126 -13.87 16.19 -15.27
CA LEU A 126 -13.25 17.32 -15.94
C LEU A 126 -13.36 17.22 -17.47
N GLU A 127 -13.14 16.03 -18.05
CA GLU A 127 -13.29 15.79 -19.50
C GLU A 127 -14.75 15.94 -19.97
N SER A 128 -15.72 15.64 -19.10
CA SER A 128 -17.15 15.84 -19.40
C SER A 128 -17.56 17.31 -19.40
N LEU A 129 -16.79 18.18 -18.72
CA LEU A 129 -17.02 19.61 -18.67
C LEU A 129 -16.43 20.29 -19.91
N THR A 130 -17.06 21.40 -20.30
CA THR A 130 -16.56 22.20 -21.42
C THR A 130 -15.55 23.21 -20.91
N ASP A 131 -14.33 23.16 -21.43
CA ASP A 131 -13.29 24.16 -21.15
C ASP A 131 -13.81 25.59 -21.43
N PRO A 132 -13.91 26.45 -20.39
CA PRO A 132 -14.45 27.79 -20.53
C PRO A 132 -13.44 28.70 -21.26
N LYS A 133 -13.92 29.40 -22.29
CA LYS A 133 -13.07 30.35 -23.06
C LYS A 133 -12.66 31.60 -22.27
N VAL A 134 -13.30 31.83 -21.14
CA VAL A 134 -13.14 33.01 -20.27
C VAL A 134 -13.18 32.48 -18.84
N SER A 135 -12.26 32.91 -17.98
CA SER A 135 -12.20 32.44 -16.59
C SER A 135 -13.43 32.85 -15.79
N ALA A 136 -13.69 32.16 -14.68
CA ALA A 136 -14.76 32.54 -13.78
C ALA A 136 -14.54 33.96 -13.22
N GLU A 137 -13.29 34.34 -12.94
CA GLU A 137 -12.94 35.67 -12.45
C GLU A 137 -13.30 36.79 -13.43
N ASP A 138 -12.99 36.61 -14.72
CA ASP A 138 -13.33 37.58 -15.77
C ASP A 138 -14.85 37.68 -15.97
N LEU A 139 -15.56 36.54 -15.92
CA LEU A 139 -17.02 36.52 -16.01
C LEU A 139 -17.68 37.17 -14.78
N ALA A 140 -17.09 37.01 -13.60
CA ALA A 140 -17.57 37.63 -12.38
C ALA A 140 -17.57 39.17 -12.47
N GLU A 141 -16.67 39.79 -13.23
CA GLU A 141 -16.69 41.26 -13.39
C GLU A 141 -17.94 41.76 -14.11
N THR A 142 -18.57 40.92 -14.92
CA THR A 142 -19.77 41.26 -15.70
C THR A 142 -21.08 41.08 -14.94
N LEU A 143 -21.04 40.30 -13.85
CA LEU A 143 -22.21 39.96 -13.04
C LEU A 143 -22.33 40.89 -11.82
N THR A 144 -23.56 41.18 -11.44
CA THR A 144 -23.87 41.81 -10.16
C THR A 144 -23.68 40.84 -8.99
N ASP A 145 -23.51 41.36 -7.77
CA ASP A 145 -23.33 40.53 -6.58
C ASP A 145 -24.54 39.61 -6.32
N ASP A 146 -25.76 40.08 -6.61
CA ASP A 146 -26.98 39.28 -6.49
C ASP A 146 -27.00 38.12 -7.49
N GLU A 147 -26.51 38.33 -8.71
CA GLU A 147 -26.41 37.28 -9.74
C GLU A 147 -25.34 36.24 -9.39
N LYS A 148 -24.19 36.67 -8.85
CA LYS A 148 -23.15 35.76 -8.34
C LYS A 148 -23.67 34.92 -7.18
N GLN A 149 -24.38 35.55 -6.23
CA GLN A 149 -24.95 34.84 -5.09
C GLN A 149 -26.00 33.82 -5.54
N ALA A 150 -26.78 34.11 -6.57
CA ALA A 150 -27.72 33.15 -7.15
C ALA A 150 -27.00 31.93 -7.73
N VAL A 151 -25.91 32.13 -8.47
CA VAL A 151 -25.07 31.03 -9.00
C VAL A 151 -24.45 30.21 -7.86
N GLN A 152 -23.88 30.87 -6.85
CA GLN A 152 -23.30 30.19 -5.69
C GLN A 152 -24.33 29.35 -4.92
N ASN A 153 -25.59 29.81 -4.83
CA ASN A 153 -26.64 29.02 -4.20
C ASN A 153 -26.91 27.70 -4.95
N VAL A 154 -26.68 27.65 -6.26
CA VAL A 154 -26.80 26.40 -7.04
C VAL A 154 -25.65 25.47 -6.73
N ILE A 155 -24.42 25.99 -6.74
CA ILE A 155 -23.20 25.22 -6.40
C ILE A 155 -23.30 24.65 -4.98
N ASP A 156 -23.73 25.46 -4.01
CA ASP A 156 -23.94 25.04 -2.62
C ASP A 156 -25.10 24.05 -2.43
N GLY A 157 -25.84 23.70 -3.49
CA GLY A 157 -27.02 22.84 -3.43
C GLY A 157 -28.23 23.45 -2.71
N LYS A 158 -28.24 24.78 -2.48
CA LYS A 158 -29.40 25.50 -1.91
C LYS A 158 -30.52 25.67 -2.92
N THR A 159 -30.19 25.59 -4.22
CA THR A 159 -31.12 25.62 -5.35
C THR A 159 -30.70 24.58 -6.37
N GLU A 160 -31.60 23.69 -6.78
CA GLU A 160 -31.27 22.56 -7.68
C GLU A 160 -31.38 22.92 -9.18
N SER A 161 -31.73 24.17 -9.51
CA SER A 161 -32.10 24.55 -10.87
C SER A 161 -31.35 25.77 -11.37
N LEU A 162 -30.80 25.63 -12.58
CA LEU A 162 -30.27 26.73 -13.40
C LEU A 162 -31.37 27.42 -14.22
N GLU A 163 -32.64 27.02 -14.07
CA GLU A 163 -33.74 27.63 -14.80
C GLU A 163 -33.86 29.13 -14.48
N GLY A 164 -33.90 29.95 -15.54
CA GLY A 164 -34.00 31.40 -15.42
C GLY A 164 -32.66 32.11 -15.33
N PHE A 165 -31.53 31.39 -15.30
CA PHE A 165 -30.22 32.02 -15.37
C PHE A 165 -29.99 32.66 -16.74
N SER A 166 -29.38 33.84 -16.73
CA SER A 166 -28.89 34.48 -17.95
C SER A 166 -27.75 33.66 -18.56
N LYS A 167 -27.40 33.94 -19.82
CA LYS A 167 -26.24 33.30 -20.46
C LYS A 167 -24.93 33.55 -19.71
N ASP A 168 -24.79 34.75 -19.15
CA ASP A 168 -23.59 35.14 -18.41
C ASP A 168 -23.51 34.41 -17.06
N GLN A 169 -24.65 34.19 -16.39
CA GLN A 169 -24.74 33.38 -15.18
C GLN A 169 -24.45 31.90 -15.44
N GLN A 170 -24.95 31.34 -16.56
CA GLN A 170 -24.65 29.97 -16.97
C GLN A 170 -23.17 29.80 -17.29
N ALA A 171 -22.59 30.72 -18.08
CA ALA A 171 -21.15 30.68 -18.38
C ALA A 171 -20.30 30.79 -17.11
N TYR A 172 -20.70 31.62 -16.14
CA TYR A 172 -20.01 31.73 -14.86
C TYR A 172 -20.12 30.45 -14.02
N TYR A 173 -21.29 29.81 -13.99
CA TYR A 173 -21.47 28.50 -13.34
C TYR A 173 -20.58 27.43 -13.98
N ASP A 174 -20.61 27.31 -15.31
CA ASP A 174 -19.82 26.33 -16.05
C ASP A 174 -18.31 26.53 -15.83
N ALA A 175 -17.86 27.79 -15.81
CA ALA A 175 -16.47 28.13 -15.55
C ALA A 175 -16.03 27.77 -14.13
N LEU A 176 -16.87 28.05 -13.11
CA LEU A 176 -16.58 27.65 -11.73
C LEU A 176 -16.52 26.13 -11.58
N ALA A 177 -17.48 25.40 -12.19
CA ALA A 177 -17.49 23.94 -12.15
C ALA A 177 -16.23 23.35 -12.79
N TYR A 178 -15.77 23.93 -13.91
CA TYR A 178 -14.53 23.52 -14.56
C TYR A 178 -13.30 23.81 -13.71
N GLU A 179 -13.16 25.03 -13.17
CA GLU A 179 -12.03 25.41 -12.33
C GLU A 179 -11.95 24.56 -11.05
N GLU A 180 -13.09 24.22 -10.45
CA GLU A 180 -13.15 23.33 -9.27
C GLU A 180 -12.72 21.90 -9.63
N ALA A 181 -13.20 21.36 -10.75
CA ALA A 181 -12.81 20.03 -11.22
C ALA A 181 -11.31 19.97 -11.60
N ASP A 182 -10.80 20.98 -12.29
CA ASP A 182 -9.37 21.09 -12.66
C ASP A 182 -8.48 21.18 -11.41
N LYS A 183 -8.92 21.94 -10.41
CA LYS A 183 -8.24 21.99 -9.13
C LYS A 183 -8.27 20.66 -8.40
N ALA A 184 -9.43 19.98 -8.35
CA ALA A 184 -9.54 18.67 -7.71
C ALA A 184 -8.60 17.63 -8.34
N VAL A 185 -8.49 17.63 -9.68
CA VAL A 185 -7.52 16.78 -10.39
C VAL A 185 -6.09 17.09 -9.95
N LYS A 186 -5.69 18.37 -9.89
CA LYS A 186 -4.33 18.74 -9.45
C LYS A 186 -4.04 18.36 -8.01
N ASP A 187 -4.98 18.64 -7.10
CA ASP A 187 -4.84 18.32 -5.68
C ASP A 187 -4.69 16.79 -5.50
N LEU A 188 -5.44 15.98 -6.27
CA LEU A 188 -5.32 14.52 -6.27
C LEU A 188 -4.06 13.99 -6.97
N GLU A 189 -3.58 14.65 -8.03
CA GLU A 189 -2.28 14.31 -8.65
C GLU A 189 -1.13 14.51 -7.67
N ASP A 190 -1.14 15.61 -6.92
CA ASP A 190 -0.17 15.86 -5.86
C ASP A 190 -0.29 14.82 -4.73
N GLU A 191 -1.51 14.46 -4.31
CA GLU A 191 -1.75 13.44 -3.29
C GLU A 191 -1.26 12.04 -3.69
N VAL A 192 -1.50 11.62 -4.94
CA VAL A 192 -0.98 10.36 -5.47
C VAL A 192 0.55 10.36 -5.47
N ALA A 193 1.17 11.45 -5.93
CA ALA A 193 2.62 11.58 -5.94
C ALA A 193 3.23 11.56 -4.53
N ASP A 194 2.62 12.25 -3.57
CA ASP A 194 3.04 12.25 -2.17
C ASP A 194 2.90 10.84 -1.54
N SER A 195 1.82 10.13 -1.87
CA SER A 195 1.59 8.74 -1.44
C SER A 195 2.66 7.80 -1.99
N GLU A 196 3.02 7.89 -3.28
CA GLU A 196 4.10 7.08 -3.87
C GLU A 196 5.45 7.31 -3.18
N GLU A 197 5.78 8.57 -2.86
CA GLU A 197 7.01 8.91 -2.11
C GLU A 197 6.98 8.30 -0.70
N LEU A 198 5.86 8.42 0.01
CA LEU A 198 5.69 7.88 1.35
C LEU A 198 5.72 6.35 1.36
N GLN A 199 5.13 5.69 0.37
CA GLN A 199 5.21 4.24 0.19
C GLN A 199 6.67 3.78 0.11
N MET A 200 7.49 4.47 -0.71
CA MET A 200 8.90 4.15 -0.83
C MET A 200 9.65 4.39 0.49
N GLU A 201 9.42 5.53 1.16
CA GLU A 201 10.03 5.83 2.46
C GLU A 201 9.70 4.75 3.51
N LEU A 202 8.43 4.35 3.61
CA LEU A 202 7.97 3.33 4.56
C LEU A 202 8.61 1.97 4.29
N LEU A 203 8.76 1.61 3.01
CA LEU A 203 9.39 0.37 2.61
C LEU A 203 10.91 0.41 2.87
N GLU A 204 11.59 1.51 2.56
CA GLU A 204 13.01 1.75 2.86
C GLU A 204 13.30 1.63 4.35
N ASP A 205 12.46 2.26 5.16
CA ASP A 205 12.55 2.18 6.61
C ASP A 205 12.39 0.73 7.08
N ALA A 206 11.40 0.01 6.56
CA ALA A 206 11.14 -1.38 6.90
C ALA A 206 12.28 -2.33 6.45
N ALA A 207 12.91 -2.02 5.32
CA ALA A 207 13.93 -2.82 4.69
C ALA A 207 15.25 -2.81 5.47
N ASN A 208 16.09 -3.80 5.16
CA ASN A 208 17.50 -3.85 5.60
C ASN A 208 18.44 -4.20 4.44
N LYS A 209 17.89 -4.20 3.22
CA LYS A 209 18.50 -4.57 1.96
C LYS A 209 17.95 -3.59 0.91
N GLU A 210 18.59 -3.56 -0.24
CA GLU A 210 18.13 -2.76 -1.37
C GLU A 210 16.71 -3.17 -1.78
N ILE A 211 15.90 -2.17 -2.12
CA ILE A 211 14.55 -2.34 -2.63
C ILE A 211 14.65 -2.33 -4.15
N THR A 212 14.12 -3.37 -4.77
CA THR A 212 14.01 -3.52 -6.21
C THR A 212 12.54 -3.70 -6.56
N ASP A 213 12.16 -3.44 -7.80
CA ASP A 213 10.77 -3.59 -8.26
C ASP A 213 10.23 -5.00 -7.98
N GLU A 214 11.05 -6.04 -8.21
CA GLU A 214 10.71 -7.43 -7.88
C GLU A 214 10.41 -7.65 -6.37
N VAL A 215 11.10 -6.93 -5.49
CA VAL A 215 10.90 -7.01 -4.04
C VAL A 215 9.60 -6.32 -3.64
N ILE A 216 9.27 -5.19 -4.27
CA ILE A 216 8.01 -4.46 -4.06
C ILE A 216 6.83 -5.35 -4.47
N VAL A 217 6.87 -5.91 -5.67
CA VAL A 217 5.84 -6.82 -6.19
C VAL A 217 5.64 -8.00 -5.24
N GLU A 218 6.72 -8.64 -4.79
CA GLU A 218 6.60 -9.76 -3.85
C GLU A 218 6.04 -9.31 -2.49
N VAL A 219 6.42 -8.14 -1.97
CA VAL A 219 5.85 -7.61 -0.72
C VAL A 219 4.35 -7.35 -0.87
N ASN A 220 3.91 -6.72 -1.95
CA ASN A 220 2.49 -6.48 -2.24
C ASN A 220 1.71 -7.80 -2.34
N ARG A 221 2.26 -8.77 -3.08
CA ARG A 221 1.72 -10.13 -3.18
C ARG A 221 1.57 -10.80 -1.82
N LEU A 222 2.56 -10.63 -0.92
CA LEU A 222 2.51 -11.19 0.43
C LEU A 222 1.49 -10.50 1.34
N LEU A 223 1.28 -9.21 1.12
CA LEU A 223 0.28 -8.41 1.84
C LEU A 223 -1.15 -8.61 1.32
N GLY A 224 -1.30 -9.30 0.18
CA GLY A 224 -2.58 -9.47 -0.49
C GLY A 224 -3.10 -8.17 -1.10
N ILE A 225 -2.20 -7.25 -1.41
CA ILE A 225 -2.50 -6.09 -2.25
C ILE A 225 -2.40 -6.64 -3.67
N GLU A 226 -3.55 -6.84 -4.31
CA GLU A 226 -3.60 -7.32 -5.68
C GLU A 226 -3.02 -6.24 -6.61
N ASP A 227 -2.01 -6.59 -7.41
CA ASP A 227 -1.69 -5.81 -8.60
C ASP A 227 -2.91 -5.95 -9.52
N THR A 228 -3.61 -4.85 -9.80
CA THR A 228 -4.87 -4.80 -10.55
C THR A 228 -4.76 -5.26 -12.02
N GLU A 229 -3.66 -5.88 -12.44
CA GLU A 229 -3.46 -6.37 -13.80
C GLU A 229 -3.84 -7.86 -14.03
N GLU A 230 -4.12 -8.67 -13.00
CA GLU A 230 -4.42 -10.11 -13.15
C GLU A 230 -5.90 -10.52 -12.90
N VAL A 231 -6.88 -9.70 -13.32
CA VAL A 231 -8.30 -10.11 -13.34
C VAL A 231 -8.94 -9.92 -14.73
N VAL A 232 -8.28 -10.39 -15.78
CA VAL A 232 -8.88 -10.52 -17.12
C VAL A 232 -8.49 -11.82 -17.84
N GLU A 233 -8.38 -12.96 -17.17
CA GLU A 233 -8.23 -14.24 -17.92
C GLU A 233 -8.78 -15.51 -17.24
N SER A 234 -9.99 -15.48 -16.67
CA SER A 234 -10.66 -16.76 -16.32
C SER A 234 -12.19 -16.82 -16.38
N THR A 235 -12.88 -15.84 -16.99
CA THR A 235 -14.34 -15.95 -17.18
C THR A 235 -14.85 -15.49 -18.55
N THR A 236 -14.26 -15.97 -19.65
CA THR A 236 -14.98 -16.06 -20.94
C THR A 236 -15.37 -17.50 -21.19
N LEU A 237 -16.66 -17.73 -20.95
CA LEU A 237 -17.44 -18.92 -21.28
C LEU A 237 -17.09 -19.49 -22.65
N GLU A 238 -17.00 -20.81 -22.69
CA GLU A 238 -16.95 -21.63 -23.90
C GLU A 238 -17.89 -21.10 -25.00
N GLU A 239 -17.30 -20.55 -26.06
CA GLU A 239 -17.93 -20.48 -27.38
C GLU A 239 -18.05 -21.90 -27.92
N GLY A 240 -19.28 -22.39 -28.04
CA GLY A 240 -19.58 -23.66 -28.67
C GLY A 240 -20.98 -23.66 -29.30
N GLY A 241 -21.01 -23.44 -30.62
CA GLY A 241 -22.09 -23.85 -31.54
C GLY A 241 -23.31 -22.92 -31.57
N ASP A 242 -23.92 -22.59 -32.70
CA ASP A 242 -23.80 -23.12 -34.05
C ASP A 242 -24.30 -22.07 -35.06
N GLU A 243 -23.69 -22.09 -36.24
CA GLU A 243 -24.25 -21.54 -37.46
C GLU A 243 -25.70 -22.03 -37.67
N GLU A 244 -26.64 -21.14 -38.02
CA GLU A 244 -27.49 -21.42 -39.17
C GLU A 244 -28.11 -20.14 -39.75
N LEU A 245 -27.69 -19.88 -41.00
CA LEU A 245 -28.37 -19.18 -42.08
C LEU A 245 -29.88 -18.94 -41.91
N LEU A 246 -30.38 -17.80 -42.42
CA LEU A 246 -31.10 -17.76 -43.71
C LEU A 246 -31.38 -16.30 -44.17
N PRO A 247 -31.53 -16.06 -45.49
CA PRO A 247 -31.42 -14.74 -46.12
C PRO A 247 -32.74 -13.98 -46.21
N GLU A 248 -32.59 -12.66 -46.39
CA GLU A 248 -33.66 -11.67 -46.60
C GLU A 248 -34.53 -11.99 -47.83
N GLY A 249 -35.84 -11.83 -47.64
CA GLY A 249 -36.86 -11.79 -48.69
C GLY A 249 -37.86 -10.69 -48.39
#